data_AF-R5VQB1-F1
#
_entry.id   AF-R5VQB1-F1
#
_cell.length_a   1.000
_cell.length_b   1.000
_cell.length_c   1.000
_cell.angle_alpha   90.00
_cell.angle_beta   90.00
_cell.angle_gamma   90.00
#
_symmetry.space_group_name_H-M   'P 1'
#
loop_
_entity.id
_entity.type
_entity.pdbx_description
1 polymer ?
#
loop_
_entity_poly.entity_id
_entity_poly.type
_entity_poly.pdbx_seq_one_letter_code
_entity_poly.pdbx_strand_id
1 'polypeptide(L)'
;MKQCKKLTAFFLAFAMILSLAGSTGAKAATSMTVTLYVAQDSKVMIKPVTVTLTDADKKDFGVDLATDKLTPLHALAKYYQTVKNVSDADMKNYITPAKGAISAIKLDPKDSGSASASGLDSVYWMWAENGNNVMVNEEETANKGYQWQYTSYDYPLQDKDTVTFYGLWSPYPANDPTFLSSFDKDSYTTEAGSDVAVTVNGKGTEYDASFNSISYTAAVSGASVTAYDSTNDKAVASAVTDAKGKASIRFEKEGTYYLTSSRLAPDKKHYDASVAYASVTVTKKASDAGNSNKGNTTTQPGNTNKNNNVTVTNPDSSAKKTTSTVKKPGKVTKVSCKVKASKKKKKSVTVKWAKTKNAKKYKVYLSKKQKKGYKAVKTTTKTKTVLKLKKGTYFVKVKAVNKTKSGSFSKVCKVRVK
;
A
#
# COMPACT_ATOMS: atom_id res chain seq x y z
N MET A 1 -48.15 -12.88 -18.95
CA MET A 1 -47.13 -11.91 -18.48
C MET A 1 -45.90 -12.69 -18.05
N LYS A 2 -44.96 -12.97 -18.95
CA LYS A 2 -43.81 -12.15 -19.39
C LYS A 2 -42.72 -11.93 -18.30
N GLN A 3 -41.62 -12.63 -18.57
CA GLN A 3 -40.21 -12.42 -18.24
C GLN A 3 -39.70 -12.70 -16.82
N CYS A 4 -38.94 -13.80 -16.79
CA CYS A 4 -38.14 -14.36 -15.73
C CYS A 4 -36.66 -13.93 -15.89
N LYS A 5 -35.99 -13.74 -14.74
CA LYS A 5 -34.59 -14.09 -14.42
C LYS A 5 -33.46 -13.39 -15.20
N LYS A 6 -32.75 -12.45 -14.55
CA LYS A 6 -31.27 -12.31 -14.56
C LYS A 6 -30.82 -11.39 -13.41
N LEU A 7 -30.33 -11.91 -12.27
CA LEU A 7 -29.39 -11.14 -11.40
C LEU A 7 -28.74 -11.99 -10.28
N THR A 8 -28.20 -13.16 -10.59
CA THR A 8 -27.34 -13.88 -9.62
C THR A 8 -26.26 -14.68 -10.34
N ALA A 9 -25.44 -13.97 -11.11
CA ALA A 9 -24.22 -14.52 -11.73
C ALA A 9 -23.20 -13.40 -11.95
N PHE A 10 -22.65 -12.81 -10.88
CA PHE A 10 -21.61 -11.78 -11.05
C PHE A 10 -20.46 -11.78 -10.04
N PHE A 11 -20.32 -12.78 -9.15
CA PHE A 11 -19.15 -12.80 -8.25
C PHE A 11 -18.52 -14.18 -8.03
N LEU A 12 -18.86 -15.17 -8.86
CA LEU A 12 -18.25 -16.51 -8.81
C LEU A 12 -17.76 -17.01 -10.18
N ALA A 13 -17.50 -16.11 -11.14
CA ALA A 13 -17.17 -16.46 -12.52
C ALA A 13 -15.86 -15.83 -13.04
N PHE A 14 -14.88 -15.55 -12.17
CA PHE A 14 -13.55 -15.08 -12.63
C PHE A 14 -12.37 -15.94 -12.15
N ALA A 15 -12.65 -17.12 -11.57
CA ALA A 15 -11.60 -18.06 -11.14
C ALA A 15 -11.90 -19.53 -11.52
N MET A 16 -12.90 -19.80 -12.36
CA MET A 16 -13.26 -21.16 -12.81
C MET A 16 -13.92 -21.14 -14.21
N ILE A 17 -13.25 -20.57 -15.20
CA ILE A 17 -13.46 -20.91 -16.62
C ILE A 17 -12.09 -21.18 -17.24
N LEU A 18 -11.50 -22.30 -16.82
CA LEU A 18 -10.43 -23.03 -17.51
C LEU A 18 -10.50 -24.46 -16.96
N SER A 19 -11.63 -25.11 -17.24
CA SER A 19 -11.72 -26.57 -17.34
C SER A 19 -13.12 -26.95 -17.79
N LEU A 20 -13.17 -27.67 -18.92
CA LEU A 20 -14.24 -28.54 -19.42
C LEU A 20 -15.34 -27.88 -20.28
N ALA A 21 -15.09 -27.78 -21.59
CA ALA A 21 -15.73 -28.62 -22.63
C ALA A 21 -15.34 -28.10 -24.04
N GLY A 22 -15.04 -29.02 -24.95
CA GLY A 22 -14.43 -28.74 -26.26
C GLY A 22 -15.38 -28.27 -27.36
N SER A 23 -14.79 -28.22 -28.57
CA SER A 23 -15.38 -27.98 -29.91
C SER A 23 -15.85 -26.56 -30.21
N THR A 24 -14.90 -25.63 -30.28
CA THR A 24 -14.59 -24.74 -31.42
C THR A 24 -13.28 -24.05 -31.00
N GLY A 25 -12.37 -23.79 -31.94
CA GLY A 25 -11.04 -23.24 -31.62
C GLY A 25 -11.11 -21.82 -31.05
N ALA A 26 -11.53 -21.66 -29.80
CA ALA A 26 -11.44 -20.41 -29.08
C ALA A 26 -10.01 -20.30 -28.54
N LYS A 27 -9.19 -19.53 -29.24
CA LYS A 27 -7.86 -19.12 -28.79
C LYS A 27 -8.03 -18.56 -27.36
N ALA A 28 -7.31 -19.13 -26.39
CA ALA A 28 -7.33 -18.61 -25.03
C ALA A 28 -7.02 -17.10 -25.09
N ALA A 29 -7.87 -16.27 -24.47
CA ALA A 29 -7.65 -14.83 -24.44
C ALA A 29 -6.25 -14.60 -23.86
N THR A 30 -5.38 -13.95 -24.63
CA THR A 30 -4.03 -13.65 -24.18
C THR A 30 -4.16 -12.54 -23.14
N SER A 31 -3.79 -12.84 -21.89
CA SER A 31 -3.79 -11.88 -20.79
C SER A 31 -2.36 -11.56 -20.39
N MET A 32 -2.09 -10.30 -20.10
CA MET A 32 -0.83 -9.85 -19.50
C MET A 32 -1.09 -9.25 -18.12
N THR A 33 -0.08 -9.33 -17.26
CA THR A 33 -0.08 -8.73 -15.93
C THR A 33 0.99 -7.65 -15.88
N VAL A 34 0.66 -6.48 -15.34
CA VAL A 34 1.62 -5.38 -15.17
C VAL A 34 1.54 -4.87 -13.73
N THR A 35 2.67 -4.42 -13.19
CA THR A 35 2.72 -3.78 -11.88
C THR A 35 2.62 -2.28 -12.08
N LEU A 36 1.56 -1.65 -11.57
CA LEU A 36 1.36 -0.21 -11.63
C LEU A 36 1.76 0.45 -10.31
N TYR A 37 2.53 1.53 -10.38
CA TYR A 37 2.93 2.36 -9.26
C TYR A 37 2.75 3.84 -9.60
N VAL A 38 2.20 4.62 -8.68
CA VAL A 38 2.00 6.08 -8.88
C VAL A 38 2.44 6.85 -7.65
N ALA A 39 3.32 7.83 -7.83
CA ALA A 39 3.82 8.71 -6.79
C ALA A 39 3.75 10.19 -7.19
N GLN A 40 3.53 11.08 -6.24
CA GLN A 40 3.44 12.52 -6.44
C GLN A 40 4.36 13.18 -5.42
N ASP A 41 5.36 13.94 -5.83
CA ASP A 41 6.37 14.51 -4.93
C ASP A 41 7.01 13.42 -4.03
N SER A 42 6.83 13.52 -2.70
CA SER A 42 7.23 12.52 -1.70
C SER A 42 6.15 11.50 -1.34
N LYS A 43 4.98 11.56 -1.97
CA LYS A 43 3.79 10.82 -1.57
C LYS A 43 3.50 9.67 -2.52
N VAL A 44 3.33 8.48 -1.95
CA VAL A 44 2.77 7.33 -2.67
C VAL A 44 1.26 7.51 -2.86
N MET A 45 0.82 7.59 -4.11
CA MET A 45 -0.57 7.75 -4.49
C MET A 45 -1.25 6.41 -4.74
N ILE A 46 -0.57 5.51 -5.45
CA ILE A 46 -0.96 4.13 -5.69
C ILE A 46 0.25 3.27 -5.37
N LYS A 47 0.15 2.43 -4.33
CA LYS A 47 1.18 1.42 -4.02
C LYS A 47 1.26 0.41 -5.17
N PRO A 48 2.41 -0.26 -5.40
CA PRO A 48 2.54 -1.28 -6.44
C PRO A 48 1.38 -2.26 -6.42
N VAL A 49 0.66 -2.33 -7.54
CA VAL A 49 -0.54 -3.14 -7.70
C VAL A 49 -0.52 -3.85 -9.04
N THR A 50 -0.84 -5.13 -9.05
CA THR A 50 -0.96 -5.88 -10.30
C THR A 50 -2.27 -5.53 -11.01
N VAL A 51 -2.16 -5.10 -12.25
CA VAL A 51 -3.26 -4.88 -13.19
C VAL A 51 -3.21 -5.98 -14.24
N THR A 52 -4.35 -6.61 -14.52
CA THR A 52 -4.47 -7.60 -15.59
C THR A 52 -5.14 -6.96 -16.79
N LEU A 53 -4.48 -7.03 -17.94
CA LEU A 53 -4.96 -6.54 -19.23
C LEU A 53 -5.16 -7.70 -20.20
N THR A 54 -6.11 -7.53 -21.10
CA THR A 54 -6.47 -8.47 -22.16
C THR A 54 -6.64 -7.72 -23.49
N ASP A 55 -6.78 -8.43 -24.60
CA ASP A 55 -7.11 -7.79 -25.89
C ASP A 55 -8.40 -6.94 -25.85
N ALA A 56 -9.35 -7.27 -24.97
CA ALA A 56 -10.57 -6.46 -24.80
C ALA A 56 -10.31 -5.09 -24.15
N ASP A 57 -9.13 -4.90 -23.55
CA ASP A 57 -8.70 -3.64 -22.96
C ASP A 57 -7.99 -2.73 -23.97
N LYS A 58 -7.78 -3.18 -25.22
CA LYS A 58 -7.34 -2.34 -26.34
C LYS A 58 -8.50 -1.48 -26.86
N LYS A 59 -8.92 -0.55 -26.02
CA LYS A 59 -10.06 0.34 -26.27
C LYS A 59 -9.79 1.70 -25.68
N ASP A 60 -10.48 2.69 -26.21
CA ASP A 60 -10.48 4.00 -25.58
C ASP A 60 -11.33 3.94 -24.29
N PHE A 61 -10.71 4.27 -23.16
CA PHE A 61 -11.37 4.36 -21.87
C PHE A 61 -12.05 5.73 -21.68
N GLY A 62 -12.39 6.44 -22.76
CA GLY A 62 -12.99 7.78 -22.73
C GLY A 62 -11.96 8.88 -22.48
N VAL A 63 -10.70 8.64 -22.85
CA VAL A 63 -9.54 9.54 -22.67
C VAL A 63 -8.66 9.54 -23.92
N ASP A 64 -9.27 9.35 -25.09
CA ASP A 64 -8.67 9.41 -26.41
C ASP A 64 -7.39 8.55 -26.57
N LEU A 65 -7.40 7.33 -26.03
CA LEU A 65 -6.27 6.40 -26.15
C LEU A 65 -6.22 5.72 -27.52
N ALA A 66 -5.00 5.53 -28.05
CA ALA A 66 -4.75 4.66 -29.18
C ALA A 66 -5.12 3.21 -28.84
N THR A 67 -5.78 2.49 -29.74
CA THR A 67 -6.39 1.18 -29.44
C THR A 67 -5.72 0.00 -30.13
N ASP A 68 -4.61 0.20 -30.82
CA ASP A 68 -3.85 -0.84 -31.52
C ASP A 68 -2.99 -1.70 -30.57
N LYS A 69 -2.61 -1.14 -29.42
CA LYS A 69 -1.74 -1.77 -28.42
C LYS A 69 -2.16 -1.44 -27.00
N LEU A 70 -1.70 -2.25 -26.05
CA LEU A 70 -1.83 -1.98 -24.62
C LEU A 70 -0.65 -1.13 -24.17
N THR A 71 -0.94 -0.06 -23.42
CA THR A 71 0.04 0.98 -23.07
C THR A 71 -0.01 1.27 -21.56
N PRO A 72 0.99 1.96 -20.99
CA PRO A 72 0.96 2.44 -19.61
C PRO A 72 -0.37 3.11 -19.21
N LEU A 73 -0.97 3.92 -20.09
CA LEU A 73 -2.25 4.56 -19.83
C LEU A 73 -3.43 3.58 -19.80
N HIS A 74 -3.42 2.52 -20.60
CA HIS A 74 -4.42 1.45 -20.49
C HIS A 74 -4.33 0.75 -19.13
N ALA A 75 -3.12 0.50 -18.61
CA ALA A 75 -2.93 -0.07 -17.28
C ALA A 75 -3.49 0.85 -16.18
N LEU A 76 -3.22 2.16 -16.27
CA LEU A 76 -3.75 3.15 -15.33
C LEU A 76 -5.28 3.24 -15.40
N ALA A 77 -5.86 3.35 -16.60
CA ALA A 77 -7.30 3.39 -16.80
C ALA A 77 -7.99 2.10 -16.31
N LYS A 78 -7.40 0.93 -16.58
CA LYS A 78 -7.89 -0.35 -16.09
C LYS A 78 -7.88 -0.44 -14.57
N TYR A 79 -6.86 0.11 -13.91
CA TYR A 79 -6.84 0.23 -12.45
C TYR A 79 -8.02 1.06 -11.94
N TYR A 80 -8.31 2.24 -12.51
CA TYR A 80 -9.46 3.04 -12.10
C TYR A 80 -10.79 2.30 -12.35
N GLN A 81 -10.94 1.66 -13.51
CA GLN A 81 -12.15 0.89 -13.81
C GLN A 81 -12.36 -0.25 -12.81
N THR A 82 -11.33 -1.00 -12.45
CA THR A 82 -11.47 -2.23 -11.65
C THR A 82 -11.39 -2.00 -10.15
N VAL A 83 -10.53 -1.08 -9.70
CA VAL A 83 -10.28 -0.82 -8.27
C VAL A 83 -11.12 0.33 -7.76
N LYS A 84 -11.34 1.36 -8.58
CA LYS A 84 -12.12 2.55 -8.22
C LYS A 84 -13.56 2.52 -8.76
N ASN A 85 -13.90 1.53 -9.59
CA ASN A 85 -15.23 1.38 -10.20
C ASN A 85 -15.64 2.61 -11.03
N VAL A 86 -14.67 3.17 -11.76
CA VAL A 86 -14.85 4.31 -12.66
C VAL A 86 -15.37 3.81 -14.01
N SER A 87 -16.39 4.46 -14.56
CA SER A 87 -16.90 4.15 -15.90
C SER A 87 -15.98 4.76 -16.97
N ASP A 88 -15.99 4.22 -18.19
CA ASP A 88 -15.22 4.79 -19.29
C ASP A 88 -15.61 6.28 -19.53
N ALA A 89 -16.90 6.62 -19.44
CA ALA A 89 -17.37 8.00 -19.59
C ALA A 89 -16.85 8.97 -18.51
N ASP A 90 -16.53 8.45 -17.32
CA ASP A 90 -16.06 9.24 -16.18
C ASP A 90 -14.53 9.26 -16.06
N MET A 91 -13.81 8.48 -16.87
CA MET A 91 -12.35 8.31 -16.76
C MET A 91 -11.59 9.62 -16.94
N LYS A 92 -12.08 10.51 -17.80
CA LYS A 92 -11.55 11.87 -18.01
C LYS A 92 -11.50 12.74 -16.74
N ASN A 93 -12.29 12.40 -15.72
CA ASN A 93 -12.25 13.07 -14.42
C ASN A 93 -11.08 12.60 -13.56
N TYR A 94 -10.34 11.57 -13.98
CA TYR A 94 -9.23 10.96 -13.26
C TYR A 94 -7.91 11.06 -14.01
N ILE A 95 -7.95 10.91 -15.33
CA ILE A 95 -6.79 11.00 -16.20
C ILE A 95 -7.08 12.09 -17.21
N THR A 96 -6.23 13.11 -17.27
CA THR A 96 -6.32 14.15 -18.29
C THR A 96 -5.14 14.01 -19.24
N PRO A 97 -5.35 13.36 -20.40
CA PRO A 97 -4.36 13.30 -21.45
C PRO A 97 -4.12 14.69 -22.05
N ALA A 98 -2.91 14.94 -22.53
CA ALA A 98 -2.49 16.05 -23.38
C ALA A 98 -1.70 15.47 -24.56
N LYS A 99 -1.50 16.21 -25.65
CA LYS A 99 -0.83 15.69 -26.86
C LYS A 99 0.58 15.21 -26.54
N GLY A 100 0.75 13.90 -26.43
CA GLY A 100 1.99 13.27 -25.99
C GLY A 100 2.08 13.10 -24.48
N ALA A 101 1.44 13.98 -23.68
CA ALA A 101 1.63 14.15 -22.24
C ALA A 101 0.48 13.74 -21.30
N ILE A 102 0.78 13.58 -20.01
CA ILE A 102 -0.21 13.47 -18.93
C ILE A 102 -0.26 14.79 -18.17
N SER A 103 -1.34 15.55 -18.39
CA SER A 103 -1.55 16.82 -17.69
C SER A 103 -2.07 16.62 -16.26
N ALA A 104 -2.80 15.53 -15.99
CA ALA A 104 -3.30 15.25 -14.65
C ALA A 104 -3.56 13.77 -14.37
N ILE A 105 -3.20 13.33 -13.15
CA ILE A 105 -3.59 12.04 -12.55
C ILE A 105 -4.23 12.32 -11.18
N LYS A 106 -5.49 11.95 -11.00
CA LYS A 106 -6.29 12.26 -9.80
C LYS A 106 -6.68 10.99 -9.05
N LEU A 107 -6.59 10.96 -7.72
CA LEU A 107 -7.09 9.82 -6.93
C LEU A 107 -8.59 9.91 -6.64
N ASP A 108 -9.08 11.14 -6.55
CA ASP A 108 -10.49 11.54 -6.43
C ASP A 108 -10.79 12.60 -7.50
N PRO A 109 -12.00 12.65 -8.08
CA PRO A 109 -12.37 13.65 -9.10
C PRO A 109 -12.13 15.10 -8.69
N LYS A 110 -12.14 15.39 -7.38
CA LYS A 110 -11.92 16.73 -6.83
C LYS A 110 -10.46 17.10 -6.67
N ASP A 111 -9.54 16.16 -6.81
CA ASP A 111 -8.11 16.45 -6.76
C ASP A 111 -7.73 17.34 -7.94
N SER A 112 -6.74 18.23 -7.74
CA SER A 112 -6.19 19.04 -8.83
C SER A 112 -5.60 18.16 -9.93
N GLY A 113 -5.09 16.99 -9.55
CA GLY A 113 -4.40 16.05 -10.44
C GLY A 113 -3.01 16.51 -10.85
N SER A 114 -2.54 17.63 -10.30
CA SER A 114 -1.20 18.16 -10.52
C SER A 114 -0.14 17.12 -10.14
N ALA A 115 1.00 17.15 -10.80
CA ALA A 115 2.16 16.36 -10.43
C ALA A 115 2.80 16.81 -9.10
N SER A 116 2.41 17.98 -8.58
CA SER A 116 2.80 18.49 -7.26
C SER A 116 1.59 18.67 -6.34
N ALA A 117 1.68 18.14 -5.13
CA ALA A 117 0.68 18.29 -4.08
C ALA A 117 0.53 19.74 -3.59
N SER A 118 1.59 20.55 -3.73
CA SER A 118 1.64 21.95 -3.32
C SER A 118 1.42 22.94 -4.48
N GLY A 119 1.08 22.45 -5.67
CA GLY A 119 0.94 23.29 -6.87
C GLY A 119 2.21 24.05 -7.25
N LEU A 120 3.39 23.46 -7.02
CA LEU A 120 4.67 24.00 -7.43
C LEU A 120 4.79 24.02 -8.96
N ASP A 121 5.44 25.07 -9.46
CA ASP A 121 5.69 25.25 -10.89
C ASP A 121 6.75 24.26 -11.39
N SER A 122 6.74 23.98 -12.70
CA SER A 122 7.73 23.12 -13.37
C SER A 122 7.83 21.70 -12.81
N VAL A 123 6.74 21.21 -12.19
CA VAL A 123 6.60 19.80 -11.79
C VAL A 123 5.68 19.10 -12.77
N TYR A 124 6.19 18.03 -13.39
CA TYR A 124 5.51 17.33 -14.48
C TYR A 124 5.27 15.87 -14.12
N TRP A 125 4.18 15.31 -14.64
CA TRP A 125 3.99 13.87 -14.62
C TRP A 125 4.94 13.24 -15.63
N MET A 126 5.70 12.27 -15.14
CA MET A 126 6.63 11.48 -15.92
C MET A 126 6.25 10.01 -15.79
N TRP A 127 6.80 9.19 -16.68
CA TRP A 127 6.57 7.75 -16.64
C TRP A 127 7.88 6.98 -16.88
N ALA A 128 7.95 5.78 -16.30
CA ALA A 128 9.04 4.83 -16.52
C ALA A 128 8.51 3.39 -16.57
N GLU A 129 9.17 2.54 -17.36
CA GLU A 129 9.00 1.09 -17.36
C GLU A 129 10.24 0.40 -16.79
N ASN A 130 10.01 -0.67 -16.02
CA ASN A 130 11.01 -1.57 -15.42
C ASN A 130 12.21 -0.86 -14.76
N GLY A 131 12.02 0.38 -14.28
CA GLY A 131 13.10 1.22 -13.75
C GLY A 131 14.12 1.67 -14.81
N ASN A 132 13.88 1.40 -16.08
CA ASN A 132 14.81 1.57 -17.19
C ASN A 132 14.51 2.82 -18.03
N ASN A 133 13.25 3.22 -18.20
CA ASN A 133 12.96 4.39 -19.03
C ASN A 133 13.23 5.70 -18.29
N VAL A 134 14.03 6.54 -18.93
CA VAL A 134 14.37 7.88 -18.48
C VAL A 134 13.15 8.78 -18.61
N MET A 135 12.85 9.48 -17.51
CA MET A 135 12.34 10.86 -17.44
C MET A 135 11.76 11.40 -18.77
N VAL A 136 10.57 10.96 -19.16
CA VAL A 136 9.87 11.58 -20.29
C VAL A 136 9.04 12.76 -19.76
N ASN A 137 9.47 14.00 -20.05
CA ASN A 137 8.52 15.11 -20.16
C ASN A 137 7.90 15.01 -21.55
N GLU A 138 6.65 14.60 -21.57
CA GLU A 138 5.96 14.13 -22.75
C GLU A 138 5.55 15.25 -23.74
N GLU A 139 5.65 16.53 -23.37
CA GLU A 139 5.27 17.67 -24.22
C GLU A 139 6.46 18.24 -25.03
N GLU A 140 7.71 18.05 -24.59
CA GLU A 140 8.89 18.67 -25.23
C GLU A 140 9.48 17.86 -26.41
N THR A 141 9.03 16.63 -26.62
CA THR A 141 9.76 15.65 -27.46
C THR A 141 9.35 15.63 -28.93
N ALA A 142 8.19 16.18 -29.30
CA ALA A 142 7.67 16.06 -30.66
C ALA A 142 8.45 16.86 -31.74
N ASN A 143 9.24 17.88 -31.35
CA ASN A 143 9.80 18.85 -32.30
C ASN A 143 11.33 19.08 -32.23
N LYS A 144 12.09 18.27 -31.47
CA LYS A 144 13.50 18.62 -31.13
C LYS A 144 14.57 17.56 -31.43
N GLY A 145 14.27 16.47 -32.15
CA GLY A 145 15.29 15.50 -32.56
C GLY A 145 15.88 14.63 -31.43
N TYR A 146 15.24 14.60 -30.27
CA TYR A 146 15.63 13.72 -29.17
C TYR A 146 15.33 12.25 -29.50
N GLN A 147 16.31 11.36 -29.34
CA GLN A 147 16.14 9.91 -29.55
C GLN A 147 15.46 9.24 -28.34
N TRP A 148 14.16 9.48 -28.17
CA TRP A 148 13.30 8.72 -27.26
C TRP A 148 12.32 7.87 -28.06
N GLN A 149 12.26 6.56 -27.78
CA GLN A 149 11.53 5.63 -28.64
C GLN A 149 10.01 5.57 -28.36
N TYR A 150 9.56 5.90 -27.14
CA TYR A 150 8.14 5.73 -26.74
C TYR A 150 7.66 6.73 -25.66
N THR A 151 6.39 7.17 -25.78
CA THR A 151 5.56 7.87 -24.80
C THR A 151 4.64 6.90 -24.02
N SER A 152 3.95 7.36 -22.97
CA SER A 152 2.95 6.52 -22.28
C SER A 152 1.74 6.13 -23.15
N TYR A 153 1.58 6.77 -24.32
CA TYR A 153 0.54 6.51 -25.32
C TYR A 153 0.91 5.43 -26.32
N ASP A 154 2.19 5.14 -26.49
CA ASP A 154 2.65 4.30 -27.59
C ASP A 154 3.59 3.17 -27.15
N TYR A 155 4.06 3.17 -25.90
CA TYR A 155 4.85 2.07 -25.38
C TYR A 155 4.04 0.76 -25.38
N PRO A 156 4.47 -0.26 -26.13
CA PRO A 156 3.78 -1.54 -26.17
C PRO A 156 4.12 -2.35 -24.91
N LEU A 157 3.19 -2.40 -23.95
CA LEU A 157 3.37 -3.16 -22.71
C LEU A 157 3.60 -4.65 -22.98
N GLN A 158 4.48 -5.24 -22.18
CA GLN A 158 4.77 -6.66 -22.12
C GLN A 158 4.28 -7.27 -20.80
N ASP A 159 4.16 -8.59 -20.77
CA ASP A 159 3.80 -9.29 -19.54
C ASP A 159 4.90 -9.11 -18.48
N LYS A 160 4.48 -8.74 -17.28
CA LYS A 160 5.25 -8.45 -16.07
C LYS A 160 5.98 -7.12 -16.05
N ASP A 161 5.68 -6.21 -16.99
CA ASP A 161 6.19 -4.85 -16.92
C ASP A 161 5.80 -4.17 -15.62
N THR A 162 6.73 -3.38 -15.09
CA THR A 162 6.50 -2.45 -13.98
C THR A 162 6.42 -1.04 -14.53
N VAL A 163 5.24 -0.44 -14.43
CA VAL A 163 4.96 0.92 -14.89
C VAL A 163 4.89 1.85 -13.69
N THR A 164 5.73 2.88 -13.69
CA THR A 164 5.78 3.91 -12.66
C THR A 164 5.41 5.26 -13.23
N PHE A 165 4.35 5.88 -12.73
CA PHE A 165 4.06 7.30 -12.97
C PHE A 165 4.50 8.12 -11.77
N TYR A 166 5.22 9.21 -12.01
CA TYR A 166 5.76 10.01 -10.92
C TYR A 166 5.80 11.50 -11.27
N GLY A 167 5.45 12.33 -10.29
CA GLY A 167 5.58 13.78 -10.39
C GLY A 167 6.97 14.21 -9.93
N LEU A 168 7.72 14.89 -10.79
CA LEU A 168 9.06 15.38 -10.45
C LEU A 168 9.30 16.77 -11.04
N TRP A 169 10.09 17.56 -10.32
CA TRP A 169 10.51 18.87 -10.77
C TRP A 169 11.54 18.73 -11.88
N SER A 170 11.34 19.45 -12.98
CA SER A 170 12.28 19.52 -14.09
C SER A 170 12.57 20.98 -14.40
N PRO A 171 13.63 21.58 -13.81
CA PRO A 171 14.04 22.91 -14.20
C PRO A 171 14.59 22.87 -15.62
N TYR A 172 14.09 23.73 -16.50
CA TYR A 172 14.75 24.01 -17.77
C TYR A 172 15.52 25.35 -17.67
N PRO A 173 16.80 25.42 -18.07
CA PRO A 173 17.71 24.31 -18.40
C PRO A 173 18.18 23.57 -17.14
N ALA A 174 18.25 22.23 -17.24
CA ALA A 174 18.46 21.33 -16.12
C ALA A 174 19.94 21.29 -15.68
N ASN A 175 20.31 22.17 -14.76
CA ASN A 175 21.63 22.10 -14.12
C ASN A 175 21.64 21.16 -12.90
N ASP A 176 20.47 20.89 -12.32
CA ASP A 176 20.33 20.02 -11.16
C ASP A 176 19.93 18.59 -11.57
N PRO A 177 20.65 17.56 -11.12
CA PRO A 177 20.36 16.18 -11.50
C PRO A 177 19.07 15.70 -10.87
N THR A 178 18.15 15.24 -11.71
CA THR A 178 16.90 14.60 -11.29
C THR A 178 17.02 13.08 -11.41
N PHE A 179 16.37 12.35 -10.50
CA PHE A 179 16.55 10.91 -10.37
C PHE A 179 15.23 10.15 -10.40
N LEU A 180 15.12 9.17 -11.30
CA LEU A 180 14.23 8.03 -11.10
C LEU A 180 14.86 7.13 -10.03
N SER A 181 14.32 7.17 -8.81
CA SER A 181 14.88 6.43 -7.68
C SER A 181 14.30 5.04 -7.53
N SER A 182 15.15 4.11 -7.10
CA SER A 182 14.79 2.74 -6.74
C SER A 182 15.58 2.29 -5.52
N PHE A 183 15.06 1.30 -4.80
CA PHE A 183 15.84 0.58 -3.80
C PHE A 183 16.67 -0.51 -4.48
N ASP A 184 17.74 -0.99 -3.84
CA ASP A 184 18.53 -2.12 -4.35
C ASP A 184 17.73 -3.43 -4.47
N LYS A 185 16.58 -3.52 -3.79
CA LYS A 185 15.65 -4.65 -3.85
C LYS A 185 14.21 -4.17 -3.76
N ASP A 186 13.32 -4.86 -4.47
CA ASP A 186 11.87 -4.64 -4.37
C ASP A 186 11.28 -5.14 -3.05
N SER A 187 12.00 -6.06 -2.38
CA SER A 187 11.58 -6.61 -1.09
C SER A 187 12.75 -6.98 -0.19
N TYR A 188 12.52 -6.82 1.12
CA TYR A 188 13.45 -7.22 2.17
C TYR A 188 12.75 -8.13 3.18
N THR A 189 13.53 -8.98 3.83
CA THR A 189 13.08 -9.77 4.98
C THR A 189 14.08 -9.62 6.11
N THR A 190 13.58 -9.43 7.34
CA THR A 190 14.39 -9.35 8.54
C THR A 190 13.63 -9.90 9.76
N GLU A 191 14.28 -9.94 10.91
CA GLU A 191 13.66 -10.29 12.18
C GLU A 191 13.35 -9.06 13.03
N ALA A 192 12.38 -9.18 13.94
CA ALA A 192 12.08 -8.10 14.88
C ALA A 192 13.30 -7.78 15.78
N GLY A 193 13.64 -6.49 15.86
CA GLY A 193 14.80 -5.96 16.57
C GLY A 193 16.07 -5.88 15.72
N SER A 194 15.99 -6.25 14.44
CA SER A 194 17.11 -6.19 13.48
C SER A 194 16.96 -5.01 12.52
N ASP A 195 18.09 -4.64 11.95
CA ASP A 195 18.21 -3.60 10.95
C ASP A 195 18.02 -4.16 9.53
N VAL A 196 17.52 -3.33 8.62
CA VAL A 196 17.53 -3.55 7.18
C VAL A 196 18.44 -2.49 6.57
N ALA A 197 19.55 -2.93 5.99
CA ALA A 197 20.40 -2.09 5.17
C ALA A 197 19.79 -1.96 3.78
N VAL A 198 19.66 -0.72 3.30
CA VAL A 198 19.13 -0.41 1.97
C VAL A 198 20.05 0.56 1.24
N THR A 199 19.99 0.53 -0.08
CA THR A 199 20.62 1.54 -0.95
C THR A 199 19.54 2.18 -1.82
N VAL A 200 19.52 3.50 -1.88
CA VAL A 200 18.68 4.26 -2.82
C VAL A 200 19.54 4.64 -4.03
N ASN A 201 19.24 4.03 -5.17
CA ASN A 201 19.89 4.29 -6.45
C ASN A 201 19.03 5.25 -7.26
N GLY A 202 19.66 6.15 -7.98
CA GLY A 202 19.01 7.10 -8.87
C GLY A 202 19.46 6.85 -10.29
N LYS A 203 18.51 6.76 -11.22
CA LYS A 203 18.80 6.84 -12.65
C LYS A 203 18.52 8.26 -13.13
N GLY A 204 19.56 8.93 -13.59
CA GLY A 204 19.48 10.29 -14.12
C GLY A 204 19.72 10.32 -15.61
N THR A 205 19.64 11.51 -16.18
CA THR A 205 19.96 11.73 -17.59
C THR A 205 20.70 13.02 -17.82
N GLU A 206 21.78 12.89 -18.57
CA GLU A 206 22.61 13.97 -19.07
C GLU A 206 22.45 14.06 -20.59
N TYR A 207 22.95 15.14 -21.16
CA TYR A 207 22.97 15.35 -22.60
C TYR A 207 24.41 15.55 -23.06
N ASP A 208 24.82 14.88 -24.14
CA ASP A 208 26.10 15.17 -24.77
C ASP A 208 26.06 16.52 -25.53
N ALA A 209 27.21 16.92 -26.09
CA ALA A 209 27.32 18.15 -26.88
C ALA A 209 26.43 18.17 -28.14
N SER A 210 25.91 17.02 -28.56
CA SER A 210 24.96 16.86 -29.68
C SER A 210 23.51 16.74 -29.21
N PHE A 211 23.25 16.97 -27.91
CA PHE A 211 21.95 16.80 -27.26
C PHE A 211 21.38 15.37 -27.32
N ASN A 212 22.23 14.37 -27.52
CA ASN A 212 21.81 12.99 -27.31
C ASN A 212 21.72 12.72 -25.82
N SER A 213 20.66 12.02 -25.42
CA SER A 213 20.52 11.61 -24.03
C SER A 213 21.50 10.52 -23.65
N ILE A 214 22.14 10.69 -22.49
CA ILE A 214 22.98 9.69 -21.84
C ILE A 214 22.38 9.37 -20.47
N SER A 215 21.95 8.12 -20.31
CA SER A 215 21.54 7.60 -19.00
C SER A 215 22.74 7.35 -18.12
N TYR A 216 22.63 7.72 -16.85
CA TYR A 216 23.62 7.36 -15.83
C TYR A 216 22.94 6.91 -14.54
N THR A 217 23.70 6.22 -13.70
CA THR A 217 23.27 5.82 -12.36
C THR A 217 24.10 6.53 -11.31
N ALA A 218 23.47 7.02 -10.26
CA ALA A 218 24.14 7.63 -9.13
C ALA A 218 23.54 7.16 -7.80
N ALA A 219 24.33 7.27 -6.74
CA ALA A 219 23.83 7.14 -5.38
C ALA A 219 22.97 8.36 -5.03
N VAL A 220 21.77 8.14 -4.49
CA VAL A 220 20.90 9.24 -4.04
C VAL A 220 21.27 9.57 -2.60
N SER A 221 22.22 10.50 -2.42
CA SER A 221 22.61 10.97 -1.09
C SER A 221 21.58 11.92 -0.48
N GLY A 222 21.50 11.98 0.86
CA GLY A 222 20.60 12.87 1.59
C GLY A 222 19.10 12.57 1.48
N ALA A 223 18.70 11.48 0.83
CA ALA A 223 17.31 11.05 0.78
C ALA A 223 16.82 10.55 2.14
N SER A 224 15.62 10.97 2.51
CA SER A 224 14.88 10.39 3.62
C SER A 224 14.30 9.04 3.21
N VAL A 225 14.66 7.98 3.93
CA VAL A 225 14.07 6.65 3.82
C VAL A 225 13.14 6.47 5.00
N THR A 226 11.85 6.30 4.74
CA THR A 226 10.83 6.13 5.78
C THR A 226 10.17 4.77 5.68
N ALA A 227 10.09 4.06 6.81
CA ALA A 227 9.35 2.82 6.93
C ALA A 227 7.94 3.08 7.45
N TYR A 228 6.96 2.44 6.81
CA TYR A 228 5.55 2.51 7.17
C TYR A 228 4.99 1.14 7.49
N ASP A 229 4.14 1.06 8.51
CA ASP A 229 3.34 -0.13 8.79
C ASP A 229 2.28 -0.31 7.69
N SER A 230 2.36 -1.41 6.93
CA SER A 230 1.48 -1.66 5.78
C SER A 230 0.00 -1.76 6.14
N THR A 231 -0.33 -2.00 7.42
CA THR A 231 -1.71 -2.17 7.88
C THR A 231 -2.43 -0.86 8.15
N ASN A 232 -1.69 0.22 8.41
CA ASN A 232 -2.25 1.49 8.86
C ASN A 232 -1.55 2.73 8.35
N ASP A 233 -0.53 2.57 7.50
CA ASP A 233 0.18 3.65 6.81
C ASP A 233 0.79 4.69 7.75
N LYS A 234 1.22 4.24 8.94
CA LYS A 234 1.97 5.09 9.87
C LYS A 234 3.45 4.85 9.73
N ALA A 235 4.19 5.94 9.65
CA ALA A 235 5.64 5.92 9.79
C ALA A 235 6.03 5.29 11.13
N VAL A 236 6.96 4.35 11.09
CA VAL A 236 7.47 3.62 12.27
C VAL A 236 8.96 3.84 12.51
N ALA A 237 9.71 4.18 11.47
CA ALA A 237 11.13 4.48 11.53
C ALA A 237 11.52 5.32 10.30
N SER A 238 12.61 6.06 10.40
CA SER A 238 13.21 6.78 9.29
C SER A 238 14.71 6.86 9.45
N ALA A 239 15.43 6.94 8.34
CA ALA A 239 16.85 7.25 8.28
C ALA A 239 17.12 8.15 7.07
N VAL A 240 18.34 8.66 6.99
CA VAL A 240 18.82 9.46 5.85
C VAL A 240 19.96 8.69 5.20
N THR A 241 19.98 8.68 3.87
CA THR A 241 21.05 8.03 3.10
C THR A 241 22.37 8.78 3.21
N ASP A 242 23.46 8.05 3.35
CA ASP A 242 24.82 8.60 3.31
C ASP A 242 25.26 9.04 1.89
N ALA A 243 26.52 9.40 1.71
CA ALA A 243 27.11 9.79 0.42
C ALA A 243 27.05 8.67 -0.65
N LYS A 244 26.89 7.41 -0.23
CA LYS A 244 26.77 6.23 -1.09
C LYS A 244 25.32 5.78 -1.27
N GLY A 245 24.35 6.60 -0.87
CA GLY A 245 22.93 6.29 -0.99
C GLY A 245 22.45 5.24 0.01
N LYS A 246 23.26 4.91 1.04
CA LYS A 246 22.96 3.82 1.98
C LYS A 246 22.28 4.31 3.24
N ALA A 247 21.30 3.56 3.72
CA ALA A 247 20.63 3.80 5.00
C ALA A 247 20.39 2.48 5.75
N SER A 248 20.28 2.54 7.07
CA SER A 248 19.89 1.42 7.92
C SER A 248 18.59 1.74 8.66
N ILE A 249 17.59 0.86 8.54
CA ILE A 249 16.28 1.04 9.18
C ILE A 249 16.01 -0.13 10.13
N ARG A 250 15.77 0.18 11.41
CA ARG A 250 15.47 -0.81 12.43
C ARG A 250 13.99 -1.11 12.56
N PHE A 251 13.63 -2.39 12.64
CA PHE A 251 12.24 -2.83 12.79
C PHE A 251 12.00 -3.56 14.11
N GLU A 252 11.38 -2.88 15.08
CA GLU A 252 11.19 -3.42 16.43
C GLU A 252 10.15 -4.54 16.55
N LYS A 253 9.29 -4.73 15.54
CA LYS A 253 8.12 -5.61 15.64
C LYS A 253 7.93 -6.44 14.39
N GLU A 254 7.46 -7.67 14.59
CA GLU A 254 6.97 -8.50 13.50
C GLU A 254 5.82 -7.79 12.76
N GLY A 255 5.77 -7.97 11.46
CA GLY A 255 4.75 -7.35 10.63
C GLY A 255 5.15 -7.24 9.17
N THR A 256 4.28 -6.60 8.40
CA THR A 256 4.54 -6.23 7.01
C THR A 256 4.64 -4.73 6.95
N TYR A 257 5.72 -4.24 6.36
CA TYR A 257 6.06 -2.83 6.23
C TYR A 257 6.37 -2.52 4.78
N TYR A 258 6.48 -1.25 4.46
CA TYR A 258 7.06 -0.79 3.21
C TYR A 258 7.97 0.40 3.47
N LEU A 259 8.94 0.57 2.60
CA LEU A 259 9.86 1.69 2.58
C LEU A 259 9.44 2.64 1.47
N THR A 260 9.64 3.93 1.71
CA THR A 260 9.63 4.95 0.67
C THR A 260 10.87 5.81 0.79
N SER A 261 11.36 6.34 -0.34
CA SER A 261 12.37 7.40 -0.35
C SER A 261 11.74 8.75 -0.70
N SER A 262 12.38 9.84 -0.28
CA SER A 262 12.10 11.19 -0.79
C SER A 262 13.33 12.06 -0.60
N ARG A 263 13.61 12.95 -1.56
CA ARG A 263 14.68 13.92 -1.45
C ARG A 263 14.20 15.29 -1.91
N LEU A 264 14.36 16.28 -1.04
CA LEU A 264 14.19 17.67 -1.42
C LEU A 264 15.43 18.13 -2.16
N ALA A 265 15.22 18.86 -3.24
CA ALA A 265 16.25 19.55 -3.99
C ALA A 265 16.97 20.59 -3.11
N PRO A 266 18.15 21.08 -3.52
CA PRO A 266 18.89 22.11 -2.79
C PRO A 266 18.08 23.37 -2.46
N ASP A 267 17.08 23.69 -3.29
CA ASP A 267 16.17 24.82 -3.09
C ASP A 267 15.14 24.64 -1.95
N LYS A 268 15.07 23.42 -1.38
CA LYS A 268 14.17 23.02 -0.28
C LYS A 268 12.68 23.16 -0.58
N LYS A 269 12.32 23.28 -1.87
CA LYS A 269 10.93 23.41 -2.33
C LYS A 269 10.53 22.19 -3.15
N HIS A 270 11.36 21.81 -4.10
CA HIS A 270 11.04 20.78 -5.06
C HIS A 270 11.61 19.42 -4.66
N TYR A 271 11.05 18.36 -5.22
CA TYR A 271 11.63 17.01 -5.14
C TYR A 271 12.35 16.71 -6.44
N ASP A 272 13.63 16.36 -6.33
CA ASP A 272 14.53 16.04 -7.43
C ASP A 272 14.75 14.53 -7.59
N ALA A 273 14.08 13.72 -6.78
CA ALA A 273 14.16 12.28 -6.80
C ALA A 273 12.76 11.67 -6.66
N SER A 274 12.40 10.76 -7.56
CA SER A 274 11.13 10.05 -7.48
C SER A 274 11.06 9.20 -6.22
N VAL A 275 9.85 8.86 -5.78
CA VAL A 275 9.66 8.00 -4.61
C VAL A 275 10.04 6.57 -4.97
N ALA A 276 11.11 6.04 -4.38
CA ALA A 276 11.39 4.61 -4.42
C ALA A 276 10.40 3.87 -3.50
N TYR A 277 10.07 2.62 -3.83
CA TYR A 277 9.19 1.78 -3.01
C TYR A 277 9.78 0.37 -2.86
N ALA A 278 9.76 -0.17 -1.64
CA ALA A 278 10.09 -1.57 -1.39
C ALA A 278 9.22 -2.14 -0.27
N SER A 279 8.92 -3.44 -0.34
CA SER A 279 8.22 -4.14 0.74
C SER A 279 9.20 -4.69 1.77
N VAL A 280 8.77 -4.80 3.03
CA VAL A 280 9.59 -5.41 4.10
C VAL A 280 8.73 -6.37 4.91
N THR A 281 9.19 -7.62 5.01
CA THR A 281 8.59 -8.61 5.91
C THR A 281 9.46 -8.76 7.14
N VAL A 282 8.89 -8.49 8.32
CA VAL A 282 9.58 -8.66 9.59
C VAL A 282 9.00 -9.87 10.29
N THR A 283 9.82 -10.91 10.43
CA THR A 283 9.46 -12.14 11.14
C THR A 283 9.68 -11.98 12.64
N LYS A 284 9.18 -12.93 13.43
CA LYS A 284 9.50 -12.97 14.86
C LYS A 284 10.98 -13.24 15.03
N LYS A 285 11.60 -12.51 15.95
CA LYS A 285 12.89 -12.90 16.50
C LYS A 285 12.79 -14.32 17.04
N ALA A 286 13.71 -15.20 16.63
CA ALA A 286 13.82 -16.51 17.25
C ALA A 286 14.05 -16.31 18.75
N SER A 287 13.21 -16.92 19.60
CA SER A 287 13.52 -16.98 21.02
C SER A 287 14.72 -17.91 21.17
N ASP A 288 15.80 -17.44 21.78
CA ASP A 288 16.91 -18.30 22.19
C ASP A 288 16.34 -19.46 23.00
N ALA A 289 16.27 -20.62 22.36
CA ALA A 289 15.81 -21.84 22.99
C ALA A 289 16.99 -22.44 23.76
N GLY A 290 17.06 -22.09 25.05
CA GLY A 290 17.69 -22.93 26.07
C GLY A 290 19.01 -22.42 26.64
N ASN A 291 18.96 -21.89 27.87
CA ASN A 291 19.47 -22.64 29.01
C ASN A 291 18.78 -22.17 30.31
N SER A 292 18.20 -23.16 31.03
CA SER A 292 17.86 -23.33 32.45
C SER A 292 17.93 -22.10 33.40
N ASN A 293 17.04 -21.87 34.36
CA ASN A 293 16.61 -22.82 35.38
C ASN A 293 15.47 -22.22 36.24
N LYS A 294 14.75 -23.10 36.93
CA LYS A 294 13.62 -22.83 37.83
C LYS A 294 14.10 -22.34 39.21
N GLY A 295 13.58 -21.23 39.73
CA GLY A 295 13.73 -20.80 41.15
C GLY A 295 13.42 -19.30 41.33
N ASN A 296 12.17 -18.93 41.62
CA ASN A 296 11.61 -18.57 42.93
C ASN A 296 12.07 -17.20 43.53
N THR A 297 11.12 -16.25 43.51
CA THR A 297 10.83 -15.16 44.47
C THR A 297 11.93 -14.27 45.11
N THR A 298 11.78 -12.97 44.79
CA THR A 298 11.62 -11.82 45.73
C THR A 298 12.80 -10.89 46.00
N THR A 299 12.50 -9.59 45.82
CA THR A 299 13.08 -8.33 46.38
C THR A 299 14.50 -7.87 46.03
N GLN A 300 14.54 -6.70 45.37
CA GLN A 300 15.53 -5.61 45.53
C GLN A 300 15.75 -5.25 47.02
N PRO A 301 16.85 -4.57 47.45
CA PRO A 301 17.37 -3.34 46.83
C PRO A 301 18.91 -3.11 46.87
N GLY A 302 19.38 -2.10 46.10
CA GLY A 302 20.44 -1.19 46.55
C GLY A 302 21.73 -1.07 45.73
N ASN A 303 21.99 0.18 45.31
CA ASN A 303 23.28 0.89 45.22
C ASN A 303 24.20 0.86 43.96
N THR A 304 24.33 2.08 43.39
CA THR A 304 25.53 2.88 42.99
C THR A 304 26.75 2.15 42.39
N ASN A 305 27.40 2.60 41.32
CA ASN A 305 27.94 3.94 41.07
C ASN A 305 28.59 4.05 39.67
N LYS A 306 28.65 5.29 39.15
CA LYS A 306 29.68 5.96 38.30
C LYS A 306 29.96 5.59 36.82
N ASN A 307 29.68 6.62 36.00
CA ASN A 307 30.54 7.31 35.01
C ASN A 307 30.96 6.61 33.70
N ASN A 308 30.54 7.18 32.57
CA ASN A 308 31.41 8.11 31.83
C ASN A 308 30.61 9.10 30.96
N ASN A 309 31.05 10.34 31.03
CA ASN A 309 30.51 11.56 30.43
C ASN A 309 31.21 11.83 29.09
N VAL A 310 30.47 12.22 28.05
CA VAL A 310 30.93 13.22 27.08
C VAL A 310 29.75 14.14 26.78
N THR A 311 29.93 15.39 27.19
CA THR A 311 29.02 16.53 27.01
C THR A 311 29.39 17.27 25.73
N VAL A 312 28.40 17.71 24.95
CA VAL A 312 28.47 18.99 24.21
C VAL A 312 27.13 19.72 24.41
N THR A 313 27.24 20.88 25.07
CA THR A 313 26.31 21.97 25.41
C THR A 313 26.01 22.85 24.17
N ASN A 314 24.98 23.69 23.99
CA ASN A 314 23.75 24.20 24.67
C ASN A 314 22.95 25.05 23.60
N PRO A 315 21.88 25.85 23.86
CA PRO A 315 20.74 25.79 24.80
C PRO A 315 19.33 26.06 24.18
N ASP A 316 18.29 25.75 24.98
CA ASP A 316 17.10 26.57 25.32
C ASP A 316 15.64 26.15 24.94
N SER A 317 14.84 26.05 26.03
CA SER A 317 13.41 26.31 26.27
C SER A 317 12.22 25.55 25.61
N SER A 318 11.53 24.77 26.47
CA SER A 318 10.10 24.89 26.86
C SER A 318 9.13 23.69 26.69
N ALA A 319 8.32 23.50 27.74
CA ALA A 319 7.04 22.77 27.84
C ALA A 319 7.01 21.21 28.00
N LYS A 320 6.90 20.77 29.25
CA LYS A 320 6.58 19.40 29.70
C LYS A 320 5.09 19.05 29.45
N LYS A 321 4.81 18.20 28.46
CA LYS A 321 3.46 17.64 28.18
C LYS A 321 3.30 16.25 28.80
N THR A 322 2.42 16.11 29.79
CA THR A 322 2.09 14.84 30.46
C THR A 322 1.24 13.92 29.58
N THR A 323 1.82 12.83 29.06
CA THR A 323 1.11 11.79 28.31
C THR A 323 0.36 10.82 29.24
N SER A 324 -0.98 10.86 29.23
CA SER A 324 -1.81 9.81 29.81
C SER A 324 -1.80 8.56 28.93
N THR A 325 -1.18 7.49 29.42
CA THR A 325 -1.04 6.23 28.67
C THR A 325 -2.38 5.50 28.53
N VAL A 326 -2.94 5.49 27.32
CA VAL A 326 -4.21 4.77 27.03
C VAL A 326 -4.01 3.26 27.22
N LYS A 327 -4.59 2.67 28.28
CA LYS A 327 -4.45 1.23 28.60
C LYS A 327 -5.22 0.34 27.60
N LYS A 328 -4.60 -0.79 27.21
CA LYS A 328 -5.20 -1.77 26.27
C LYS A 328 -6.46 -2.40 26.89
N PRO A 329 -7.53 -2.64 26.10
CA PRO A 329 -8.69 -3.40 26.57
C PRO A 329 -8.29 -4.82 26.96
N GLY A 330 -8.88 -5.33 28.04
CA GLY A 330 -8.67 -6.70 28.49
C GLY A 330 -9.19 -7.75 27.50
N LYS A 331 -8.95 -9.03 27.81
CA LYS A 331 -9.52 -10.16 27.07
C LYS A 331 -11.01 -10.29 27.39
N VAL A 332 -11.86 -10.47 26.38
CA VAL A 332 -13.30 -10.69 26.58
C VAL A 332 -13.55 -12.10 27.10
N THR A 333 -14.31 -12.21 28.19
CA THR A 333 -14.62 -13.49 28.87
C THR A 333 -16.12 -13.79 28.88
N LYS A 334 -16.48 -15.01 29.29
CA LYS A 334 -17.88 -15.50 29.39
C LYS A 334 -18.70 -15.35 28.10
N VAL A 335 -18.06 -15.55 26.95
CA VAL A 335 -18.76 -15.52 25.65
C VAL A 335 -19.65 -16.76 25.51
N SER A 336 -20.93 -16.52 25.23
CA SER A 336 -21.93 -17.58 25.02
C SER A 336 -22.80 -17.26 23.79
N CYS A 337 -23.22 -18.31 23.08
CA CYS A 337 -24.06 -18.23 21.89
C CYS A 337 -25.26 -19.13 22.07
N LYS A 338 -26.47 -18.56 21.97
CA LYS A 338 -27.72 -19.32 22.08
C LYS A 338 -28.59 -19.05 20.86
N VAL A 339 -29.09 -20.11 20.22
CA VAL A 339 -30.07 -19.99 19.14
C VAL A 339 -31.39 -19.51 19.74
N LYS A 340 -31.95 -18.42 19.23
CA LYS A 340 -33.30 -17.97 19.60
C LYS A 340 -34.27 -18.50 18.54
N ALA A 341 -35.22 -19.33 18.98
CA ALA A 341 -36.34 -19.74 18.14
C ALA A 341 -37.17 -18.49 17.79
N SER A 342 -37.44 -18.29 16.50
CA SER A 342 -38.33 -17.23 16.01
C SER A 342 -39.46 -17.88 15.25
N LYS A 343 -40.70 -17.44 15.49
CA LYS A 343 -41.93 -17.94 14.84
C LYS A 343 -41.99 -17.64 13.32
N LYS A 344 -41.06 -16.85 12.77
CA LYS A 344 -40.91 -16.58 11.31
C LYS A 344 -39.58 -17.15 10.80
N LYS A 345 -39.54 -17.62 9.54
CA LYS A 345 -38.48 -18.35 8.79
C LYS A 345 -37.00 -17.89 8.89
N LYS A 346 -36.62 -16.96 9.78
CA LYS A 346 -35.23 -16.48 10.02
C LYS A 346 -34.77 -16.81 11.45
N LYS A 347 -33.96 -17.86 11.61
CA LYS A 347 -33.34 -18.22 12.90
C LYS A 347 -32.23 -17.22 13.26
N SER A 348 -32.14 -16.85 14.54
CA SER A 348 -31.17 -15.87 15.01
C SER A 348 -30.34 -16.44 16.16
N VAL A 349 -29.09 -16.00 16.28
CA VAL A 349 -28.18 -16.38 17.35
C VAL A 349 -27.93 -15.17 18.24
N THR A 350 -28.25 -15.30 19.51
CA THR A 350 -27.87 -14.33 20.54
C THR A 350 -26.46 -14.65 21.02
N VAL A 351 -25.57 -13.66 20.94
CA VAL A 351 -24.19 -13.72 21.46
C VAL A 351 -24.09 -12.77 22.65
N LYS A 352 -23.65 -13.26 23.81
CA LYS A 352 -23.49 -12.49 25.06
C LYS A 352 -22.09 -12.67 25.63
N TRP A 353 -21.59 -11.66 26.34
CA TRP A 353 -20.28 -11.69 27.00
C TRP A 353 -20.24 -10.79 28.24
N ALA A 354 -19.18 -10.90 29.05
CA ALA A 354 -18.98 -10.05 30.21
C ALA A 354 -18.37 -8.68 29.83
N LYS A 355 -18.68 -7.64 30.61
CA LYS A 355 -18.05 -6.31 30.45
C LYS A 355 -16.54 -6.44 30.66
N THR A 356 -15.76 -5.78 29.80
CA THR A 356 -14.30 -5.88 29.78
C THR A 356 -13.67 -4.54 30.16
N LYS A 357 -12.67 -4.56 31.04
CA LYS A 357 -11.94 -3.36 31.50
C LYS A 357 -11.30 -2.63 30.32
N ASN A 358 -11.34 -1.30 30.35
CA ASN A 358 -10.83 -0.38 29.31
C ASN A 358 -11.47 -0.55 27.91
N ALA A 359 -12.61 -1.25 27.81
CA ALA A 359 -13.34 -1.40 26.55
C ALA A 359 -14.36 -0.26 26.37
N LYS A 360 -14.36 0.37 25.19
CA LYS A 360 -15.44 1.31 24.79
C LYS A 360 -16.48 0.65 23.88
N LYS A 361 -16.07 -0.36 23.12
CA LYS A 361 -16.93 -1.12 22.20
C LYS A 361 -16.39 -2.53 22.00
N TYR A 362 -17.18 -3.37 21.34
CA TYR A 362 -16.87 -4.76 21.04
C TYR A 362 -17.07 -5.04 19.56
N LYS A 363 -16.14 -5.79 18.97
CA LYS A 363 -16.26 -6.31 17.61
C LYS A 363 -16.51 -7.82 17.68
N VAL A 364 -17.59 -8.26 17.04
CA VAL A 364 -18.02 -9.66 16.95
C VAL A 364 -17.59 -10.22 15.61
N TYR A 365 -16.91 -11.37 15.65
CA TYR A 365 -16.37 -12.06 14.49
C TYR A 365 -17.03 -13.42 14.32
N LEU A 366 -17.30 -13.80 13.08
CA LEU A 366 -17.98 -15.04 12.71
C LEU A 366 -17.19 -15.79 11.65
N SER A 367 -17.13 -17.12 11.77
CA SER A 367 -16.62 -18.02 10.74
C SER A 367 -17.47 -19.29 10.64
N LYS A 368 -17.44 -19.97 9.48
CA LYS A 368 -17.92 -21.35 9.33
C LYS A 368 -16.84 -22.39 9.68
N LYS A 369 -15.58 -21.99 9.79
CA LYS A 369 -14.43 -22.83 10.15
C LYS A 369 -13.87 -22.42 11.51
N GLN A 370 -13.58 -23.38 12.40
CA GLN A 370 -13.19 -23.10 13.79
C GLN A 370 -11.86 -22.35 13.94
N LYS A 371 -10.89 -22.61 13.05
CA LYS A 371 -9.51 -22.08 13.19
C LYS A 371 -9.23 -20.85 12.32
N LYS A 372 -9.95 -20.64 11.21
CA LYS A 372 -9.67 -19.60 10.21
C LYS A 372 -10.92 -18.99 9.59
N GLY A 373 -10.77 -17.90 8.84
CA GLY A 373 -11.85 -17.27 8.06
C GLY A 373 -12.82 -16.41 8.88
N TYR A 374 -12.41 -15.91 10.04
CA TYR A 374 -13.23 -15.03 10.88
C TYR A 374 -13.37 -13.64 10.26
N LYS A 375 -14.59 -13.23 9.93
CA LYS A 375 -14.90 -11.87 9.48
C LYS A 375 -15.63 -11.09 10.57
N ALA A 376 -15.36 -9.79 10.68
CA ALA A 376 -16.10 -8.91 11.58
C ALA A 376 -17.52 -8.73 11.05
N VAL A 377 -18.54 -9.08 11.84
CA VAL A 377 -19.95 -9.05 11.41
C VAL A 377 -20.78 -8.02 12.17
N LYS A 378 -20.31 -7.56 13.34
CA LYS A 378 -21.00 -6.53 14.12
C LYS A 378 -20.04 -5.78 15.02
N THR A 379 -20.27 -4.49 15.18
CA THR A 379 -19.66 -3.67 16.24
C THR A 379 -20.78 -3.13 17.14
N THR A 380 -20.60 -3.17 18.46
CA THR A 380 -21.58 -2.65 19.42
C THR A 380 -20.91 -2.20 20.71
N THR A 381 -21.51 -1.22 21.39
CA THR A 381 -21.12 -0.80 22.75
C THR A 381 -21.71 -1.72 23.83
N LYS A 382 -22.79 -2.45 23.51
CA LYS A 382 -23.46 -3.39 24.43
C LYS A 382 -22.68 -4.69 24.57
N THR A 383 -22.91 -5.43 25.64
CA THR A 383 -22.29 -6.75 25.91
C THR A 383 -23.09 -7.94 25.36
N LYS A 384 -24.04 -7.64 24.45
CA LYS A 384 -24.93 -8.61 23.80
C LYS A 384 -25.25 -8.15 22.39
N THR A 385 -25.33 -9.10 21.45
CA THR A 385 -25.87 -8.85 20.11
C THR A 385 -26.65 -10.04 19.57
N VAL A 386 -27.40 -9.83 18.49
CA VAL A 386 -28.17 -10.86 17.79
C VAL A 386 -27.71 -10.91 16.34
N LEU A 387 -27.30 -12.09 15.88
CA LEU A 387 -26.88 -12.37 14.52
C LEU A 387 -27.99 -13.14 13.79
N LYS A 388 -28.44 -12.63 12.64
CA LYS A 388 -29.37 -13.35 11.77
C LYS A 388 -28.56 -14.30 10.89
N LEU A 389 -28.70 -15.61 11.08
CA LEU A 389 -27.87 -16.62 10.42
C LEU A 389 -28.74 -17.67 9.74
N LYS A 390 -28.32 -18.12 8.55
CA LYS A 390 -28.92 -19.27 7.87
C LYS A 390 -28.54 -20.57 8.60
N LYS A 391 -29.23 -21.68 8.31
CA LYS A 391 -28.90 -23.03 8.80
C LYS A 391 -27.42 -23.32 8.60
N GLY A 392 -26.78 -23.88 9.61
CA GLY A 392 -25.35 -24.21 9.58
C GLY A 392 -24.66 -24.09 10.93
N THR A 393 -23.41 -24.55 10.97
CA THR A 393 -22.53 -24.44 12.13
C THR A 393 -21.62 -23.23 11.99
N TYR A 394 -21.54 -22.43 13.04
CA TYR A 394 -20.74 -21.22 13.08
C TYR A 394 -19.90 -21.15 14.33
N PHE A 395 -18.81 -20.40 14.23
CA PHE A 395 -17.87 -20.12 15.30
C PHE A 395 -17.78 -18.61 15.49
N VAL A 396 -18.02 -18.16 16.71
CA VAL A 396 -18.07 -16.74 17.07
C VAL A 396 -16.94 -16.43 18.04
N LYS A 397 -16.24 -15.32 17.84
CA LYS A 397 -15.33 -14.74 18.85
C LYS A 397 -15.53 -13.24 18.94
N VAL A 398 -15.30 -12.68 20.11
CA VAL A 398 -15.52 -11.25 20.38
C VAL A 398 -14.22 -10.65 20.89
N LYS A 399 -13.92 -9.42 20.50
CA LYS A 399 -12.83 -8.64 21.11
C LYS A 399 -13.31 -7.29 21.58
N ALA A 400 -12.76 -6.84 22.70
CA ALA A 400 -12.95 -5.51 23.24
C ALA A 400 -12.06 -4.53 22.49
N VAL A 401 -12.54 -3.31 22.28
CA VAL A 401 -11.84 -2.26 21.53
C VAL A 401 -12.10 -0.93 22.23
N ASN A 402 -11.09 -0.06 22.28
CA ASN A 402 -11.26 1.35 22.68
C ASN A 402 -10.95 2.28 21.48
N LYS A 403 -10.62 3.56 21.72
CA LYS A 403 -10.37 4.51 20.62
C LYS A 403 -9.19 4.07 19.74
N THR A 404 -8.16 3.49 20.33
CA THR A 404 -6.85 3.29 19.66
C THR A 404 -6.29 1.88 19.78
N LYS A 405 -6.81 1.04 20.68
CA LYS A 405 -6.30 -0.30 21.00
C LYS A 405 -7.41 -1.35 20.98
N SER A 406 -7.07 -2.57 20.58
CA SER A 406 -7.94 -3.75 20.66
C SER A 406 -7.37 -4.75 21.67
N GLY A 407 -8.25 -5.33 22.49
CA GLY A 407 -7.93 -6.44 23.38
C GLY A 407 -7.87 -7.78 22.64
N SER A 408 -7.45 -8.81 23.37
CA SER A 408 -7.38 -10.17 22.85
C SER A 408 -8.77 -10.75 22.57
N PHE A 409 -8.84 -11.66 21.60
CA PHE A 409 -10.06 -12.40 21.31
C PHE A 409 -10.50 -13.25 22.51
N SER A 410 -11.81 -13.36 22.67
CA SER A 410 -12.43 -14.34 23.55
C SER A 410 -12.10 -15.78 23.13
N LYS A 411 -12.43 -16.73 24.00
CA LYS A 411 -12.61 -18.13 23.57
C LYS A 411 -13.65 -18.19 22.45
N VAL A 412 -13.46 -19.15 21.54
CA VAL A 412 -14.38 -19.39 20.42
C VAL A 412 -15.65 -20.04 20.95
N CYS A 413 -16.79 -19.51 20.54
CA CYS A 413 -18.11 -20.01 20.84
C CYS A 413 -18.70 -20.69 19.59
N LYS A 414 -18.94 -22.00 19.65
CA LYS A 414 -19.56 -22.79 18.57
C LYS A 414 -21.08 -22.73 18.71
N VAL A 415 -21.80 -22.54 17.61
CA VAL A 415 -23.27 -22.55 17.58
C VAL A 415 -23.76 -23.24 16.30
N ARG A 416 -24.75 -24.12 16.44
CA ARG A 416 -25.40 -24.80 15.32
C ARG A 416 -26.82 -24.26 15.17
N VAL A 417 -27.07 -23.58 14.06
CA VAL A 417 -28.42 -23.15 13.67
C VAL A 417 -29.05 -24.33 12.92
N LYS A 418 -29.96 -25.04 13.59
CA LYS A 418 -30.69 -26.18 13.01
C LYS A 418 -31.67 -25.73 11.94
#